data_AF-A0AAV3P342-F1
#
_entry.id   AF-A0AAV3P342-F1
#
_cell.length_a   1.000
_cell.length_b   1.000
_cell.length_c   1.000
_cell.angle_alpha   90.00
_cell.angle_beta   90.00
_cell.angle_gamma   90.00
#
_symmetry.space_group_name_H-M   'P 1'
#
loop_
_entity.id
_entity.type
_entity.pdbx_description
1 polymer ?
#
loop_
_entity_poly.entity_id
_entity_poly.type
_entity_poly.pdbx_seq_one_letter_code
_entity_poly.pdbx_strand_id
1 'polypeptide(L)'
;MATFIKLEDSPMFQKQVRSLEQNTNELKDRCQKLYRGSLKYMQAIEEAYNGDNIFAESLESFGGGQDDPVSVSIGGPIMSKFVTAFRELATYKELLRSQVEHVLIDRLTQFLSIDLQDAKVIHP
;
A
#
# COMPACT_ATOMS: atom_id res chain seq x y z
N MET A 1 6.13 27.70 35.71
CA MET A 1 7.03 27.88 34.56
C MET A 1 8.20 26.93 34.75
N ALA A 2 8.26 25.85 33.98
CA ALA A 2 9.40 24.94 34.04
C ALA A 2 10.59 25.70 33.43
N THR A 3 11.52 26.09 34.28
CA THR A 3 12.79 26.70 33.89
C THR A 3 13.47 25.72 32.94
N PHE A 4 13.62 26.09 31.67
CA PHE A 4 14.51 25.37 30.78
C PHE A 4 15.89 25.44 31.43
N ILE A 5 16.30 24.33 32.05
CA ILE A 5 17.67 24.12 32.50
C ILE A 5 18.50 24.44 31.26
N LYS A 6 19.38 25.45 31.34
CA LYS A 6 20.39 25.68 30.31
C LYS A 6 21.07 24.33 30.12
N LEU A 7 20.74 23.66 29.02
CA LEU A 7 21.35 22.41 28.63
C LEU A 7 22.79 22.79 28.30
N GLU A 8 23.64 22.78 29.33
CA GLU A 8 25.08 22.89 29.15
C GLU A 8 25.45 21.81 28.14
N ASP A 9 26.37 22.17 27.24
CA ASP A 9 26.89 21.33 26.16
C ASP A 9 27.76 20.19 26.73
N SER A 10 27.13 19.41 27.61
CA SER A 10 27.74 18.37 28.40
C SER A 10 27.92 17.14 27.51
N PRO A 11 28.96 16.33 27.78
CA PRO A 11 29.16 15.08 27.06
C PRO A 11 27.92 14.16 27.07
N MET A 12 27.12 14.23 28.13
CA MET A 12 25.87 13.48 28.26
C MET A 12 24.77 13.99 27.33
N PHE A 13 24.59 15.31 27.21
CA PHE A 13 23.63 15.89 26.27
C PHE A 13 24.00 15.55 24.83
N GLN A 14 25.27 15.75 24.45
CA GLN A 14 25.77 15.41 23.11
C GLN A 14 25.63 13.91 22.78
N LYS A 15 25.75 13.03 23.78
CA LYS A 15 25.52 11.58 23.58
C LYS A 15 24.04 11.29 23.31
N GLN A 16 23.12 11.94 24.03
CA GLN A 16 21.68 11.76 23.82
C GLN A 16 21.24 12.29 22.45
N VAL A 17 21.75 13.46 22.03
CA VAL A 17 21.48 14.02 20.69
C VAL A 17 21.94 13.05 19.60
N ARG A 18 23.19 12.56 19.66
CA ARG A 18 23.70 11.57 18.69
C ARG A 18 22.88 10.28 18.66
N SER A 19 22.42 9.79 19.82
CA SER A 19 21.54 8.63 19.88
C SER A 19 20.20 8.91 19.18
N LEU A 20 19.64 10.11 19.33
CA LEU A 20 18.40 10.50 18.69
C LEU A 20 18.56 10.63 17.17
N GLU A 21 19.67 11.20 16.69
CA GLU A 21 20.02 11.25 15.27
C GLU A 21 20.13 9.86 14.64
N GLN A 22 20.80 8.93 15.35
CA GLN A 22 20.92 7.54 14.90
C GLN A 22 19.55 6.87 14.79
N ASN A 23 18.72 6.98 15.82
CA ASN A 23 17.36 6.43 15.81
C ASN A 23 16.51 7.03 14.69
N THR A 24 16.66 8.33 14.42
CA THR A 24 15.95 9.03 13.35
C THR A 24 16.38 8.52 11.98
N ASN A 25 17.68 8.28 11.76
CA ASN A 25 18.18 7.72 10.52
C ASN A 25 17.71 6.26 10.31
N GLU A 26 17.66 5.47 11.37
CA GLU A 26 17.11 4.10 11.31
C GLU A 26 15.60 4.11 10.98
N LEU A 27 14.83 5.00 11.62
CA LEU A 27 13.41 5.16 11.32
C LEU A 27 13.20 5.57 9.86
N LYS A 28 14.01 6.50 9.34
CA LYS A 28 13.98 6.90 7.94
C LYS A 28 14.20 5.71 7.00
N ASP A 29 15.21 4.88 7.24
CA ASP A 29 15.49 3.70 6.41
C ASP A 29 14.32 2.71 6.45
N ARG A 30 13.75 2.46 7.63
CA ARG A 30 12.57 1.60 7.80
C ARG A 30 11.36 2.12 7.02
N CYS A 31 11.07 3.41 7.10
CA CYS A 31 9.98 4.04 6.36
C CYS A 31 10.21 3.98 4.84
N GLN A 32 11.44 4.20 4.37
CA GLN A 32 11.78 4.09 2.95
C GLN A 32 11.64 2.66 2.41
N LYS A 33 12.05 1.65 3.19
CA LYS A 33 11.86 0.24 2.86
C LYS A 33 10.37 -0.10 2.75
N LEU A 34 9.58 0.34 3.72
CA LEU A 34 8.13 0.12 3.71
C LEU A 34 7.47 0.80 2.50
N TYR A 35 7.78 2.07 2.24
CA TYR A 35 7.28 2.82 1.09
C TYR A 35 7.54 2.11 -0.24
N ARG A 36 8.78 1.66 -0.47
CA ARG A 36 9.14 0.89 -1.68
C ARG A 36 8.39 -0.44 -1.76
N GLY A 37 8.20 -1.12 -0.63
CA GLY A 37 7.40 -2.34 -0.54
C GLY A 37 5.94 -2.10 -0.91
N SER A 38 5.35 -1.03 -0.39
CA SER A 38 3.96 -0.63 -0.67
C SER A 38 3.74 -0.33 -2.15
N LEU A 39 4.67 0.39 -2.80
CA LEU A 39 4.59 0.65 -4.25
C LEU A 39 4.60 -0.63 -5.09
N LYS A 40 5.51 -1.57 -4.76
CA LYS A 40 5.56 -2.88 -5.44
C LYS A 40 4.29 -3.68 -5.23
N TYR A 41 3.75 -3.67 -4.00
CA TYR A 41 2.52 -4.35 -3.68
C TYR A 41 1.32 -3.75 -4.43
N MET A 42 1.26 -2.42 -4.53
CA MET A 42 0.22 -1.69 -5.27
C MET A 42 0.21 -2.07 -6.77
N GLN A 43 1.39 -2.21 -7.39
CA GLN A 43 1.50 -2.70 -8.77
C GLN A 43 1.04 -4.15 -8.90
N ALA A 44 1.49 -5.03 -7.99
CA ALA A 44 1.13 -6.44 -8.02
C ALA A 44 -0.39 -6.67 -7.84
N ILE A 45 -1.05 -5.87 -6.99
CA ILE A 45 -2.50 -5.99 -6.80
C ILE A 45 -3.29 -5.43 -7.99
N GLU A 46 -2.78 -4.41 -8.67
CA GLU A 46 -3.34 -3.90 -9.93
C GLU A 46 -3.25 -4.95 -11.04
N GLU A 47 -2.10 -5.62 -11.19
CA GLU A 47 -1.96 -6.74 -12.13
C GLU A 47 -2.94 -7.88 -11.81
N ALA A 48 -3.08 -8.23 -10.53
CA ALA A 48 -4.02 -9.27 -10.10
C ALA A 48 -5.49 -8.87 -10.31
N TYR A 49 -5.84 -7.60 -10.07
CA TYR A 49 -7.17 -7.04 -10.38
C TYR A 49 -7.50 -7.16 -11.87
N ASN A 50 -6.56 -6.76 -12.73
CA ASN A 50 -6.72 -6.86 -14.18
C ASN A 50 -6.83 -8.32 -14.63
N GLY A 51 -6.02 -9.21 -14.06
CA GLY A 51 -6.06 -10.64 -14.35
C GLY A 51 -7.41 -11.30 -14.05
N ASP A 52 -8.01 -10.98 -12.90
CA ASP A 52 -9.34 -11.48 -12.54
C ASP A 52 -10.41 -11.01 -13.54
N ASN A 53 -10.40 -9.73 -13.91
CA ASN A 53 -11.37 -9.17 -14.86
C ASN A 53 -11.23 -9.78 -16.27
N ILE A 54 -10.00 -9.89 -16.78
CA ILE A 54 -9.73 -10.50 -18.09
C ILE A 54 -10.17 -11.97 -18.12
N PHE A 55 -9.93 -12.71 -17.03
CA PHE A 55 -10.36 -14.10 -16.95
C PHE A 55 -11.88 -14.22 -16.83
N ALA A 56 -12.53 -13.35 -16.07
CA ALA A 56 -13.99 -13.27 -16.00
C ALA A 56 -14.62 -12.97 -17.38
N GLU A 57 -14.06 -12.03 -18.14
CA GLU A 57 -14.49 -11.73 -19.51
C GLU A 57 -14.32 -12.93 -20.45
N SER A 58 -13.23 -13.68 -20.32
CA SER A 58 -12.98 -14.89 -21.11
C SER A 58 -14.01 -15.99 -20.81
N LEU A 59 -14.37 -16.17 -19.53
CA LEU A 59 -15.41 -17.10 -19.11
C LEU A 59 -16.80 -16.69 -19.60
N GLU A 60 -17.12 -15.40 -19.56
CA GLU A 60 -18.40 -14.86 -20.03
C GLU A 60 -18.54 -14.99 -21.56
N SER A 61 -17.47 -14.70 -22.30
CA SER A 61 -17.39 -14.86 -23.76
C SER A 61 -17.56 -16.32 -24.19
N PHE A 62 -16.89 -17.25 -23.50
CA PHE A 62 -17.06 -18.69 -23.77
C PHE A 62 -18.46 -19.19 -23.40
N GLY A 63 -19.00 -18.73 -22.26
CA GLY A 63 -20.25 -19.20 -21.69
C GLY A 63 -21.52 -18.70 -22.38
N GLY A 64 -21.47 -18.02 -23.52
CA GLY A 64 -22.60 -17.83 -24.45
C GLY A 64 -23.90 -17.19 -23.92
N GLY A 65 -23.96 -16.74 -22.67
CA GLY A 65 -25.19 -16.29 -22.00
C GLY A 65 -26.01 -17.44 -21.38
N GLN A 66 -26.96 -17.09 -20.50
CA GLN A 66 -27.77 -18.06 -19.73
C GLN A 66 -28.79 -18.82 -20.59
N ASP A 67 -29.17 -18.28 -21.76
CA ASP A 67 -30.28 -18.79 -22.57
C ASP A 67 -29.83 -19.52 -23.85
N ASP A 68 -28.52 -19.70 -24.07
CA ASP A 68 -28.01 -20.49 -25.20
C ASP A 68 -28.01 -22.00 -24.84
N PRO A 69 -28.78 -22.85 -25.55
CA PRO A 69 -28.83 -24.29 -25.26
C PRO A 69 -27.48 -24.98 -25.35
N VAL A 70 -26.57 -24.51 -26.21
CA VAL A 70 -25.20 -25.06 -26.31
C VAL A 70 -24.40 -24.70 -25.06
N SER A 71 -24.40 -23.43 -24.67
CA SER A 71 -23.81 -22.95 -23.42
C SER A 71 -24.28 -23.73 -22.19
N VAL A 72 -25.59 -23.93 -22.02
CA VAL A 72 -26.15 -24.67 -20.89
C VAL A 72 -25.59 -26.09 -20.83
N SER A 73 -25.45 -26.73 -22.00
CA SER A 73 -24.94 -28.10 -22.13
C SER A 73 -23.46 -28.24 -21.77
N ILE A 74 -22.66 -27.18 -21.99
CA ILE A 74 -21.21 -27.16 -21.71
C ILE A 74 -20.86 -26.54 -20.34
N GLY A 75 -21.86 -26.17 -19.54
CA GLY A 75 -21.66 -25.69 -18.17
C GLY A 75 -21.69 -24.18 -17.98
N GLY A 76 -22.29 -23.42 -18.90
CA GLY A 76 -22.49 -21.97 -18.81
C GLY A 76 -23.00 -21.46 -17.45
N PRO A 77 -24.03 -22.08 -16.83
CA PRO A 77 -24.49 -21.68 -15.50
C PRO A 77 -23.44 -21.78 -14.39
N ILE A 78 -22.51 -22.75 -14.48
CA ILE A 78 -21.40 -22.87 -13.55
C ILE A 78 -20.37 -21.76 -13.82
N MET A 79 -20.06 -21.50 -15.09
CA MET A 79 -19.12 -20.44 -15.49
C MET A 79 -19.60 -19.06 -15.02
N SER A 80 -20.90 -18.76 -15.11
CA SER A 80 -21.45 -17.48 -14.59
C SER A 80 -21.22 -17.29 -13.08
N LYS A 81 -21.19 -18.38 -12.29
CA LYS A 81 -20.85 -18.29 -10.86
C LYS A 81 -19.38 -17.90 -10.66
N PHE A 82 -18.47 -18.48 -11.46
CA PHE A 82 -17.07 -18.09 -11.44
C PHE A 82 -16.86 -16.64 -11.89
N VAL A 83 -17.53 -16.20 -12.96
CA VAL A 83 -17.50 -14.79 -13.41
C VAL A 83 -17.88 -13.85 -12.28
N THR A 84 -18.96 -14.16 -11.55
CA THR A 84 -19.41 -13.36 -10.40
C THR A 84 -18.34 -13.33 -9.31
N ALA A 85 -17.77 -14.49 -8.95
CA ALA A 85 -16.73 -14.57 -7.94
C ALA A 85 -15.46 -13.80 -8.31
N PHE A 86 -15.01 -13.86 -9.57
CA PHE A 86 -13.85 -13.10 -10.03
C PHE A 86 -14.10 -11.58 -10.01
N ARG A 87 -15.31 -11.13 -10.38
CA ARG A 87 -15.70 -9.71 -10.29
C ARG A 87 -15.75 -9.22 -8.84
N GLU A 88 -16.22 -10.04 -7.90
CA GLU A 88 -16.18 -9.74 -6.47
C GLU A 88 -14.73 -9.66 -5.97
N LEU A 89 -13.88 -10.62 -6.32
CA LEU A 89 -12.46 -10.62 -5.97
C LEU A 89 -11.74 -9.39 -6.52
N ALA A 90 -12.02 -8.99 -7.77
CA ALA A 90 -11.49 -7.78 -8.37
C ALA A 90 -11.92 -6.54 -7.57
N THR A 91 -13.20 -6.44 -7.19
CA THR A 91 -13.71 -5.32 -6.38
C THR A 91 -12.96 -5.18 -5.05
N TYR A 92 -12.72 -6.29 -4.34
CA TYR A 92 -11.95 -6.27 -3.10
C TYR A 92 -10.47 -5.92 -3.31
N LYS A 93 -9.86 -6.36 -4.42
CA LYS A 93 -8.49 -5.99 -4.78
C LYS A 93 -8.38 -4.51 -5.06
N GLU A 94 -9.32 -3.91 -5.77
CA GLU A 94 -9.33 -2.47 -6.04
C GLU A 94 -9.48 -1.65 -4.76
N LEU A 95 -10.39 -2.07 -3.86
CA LEU A 95 -10.50 -1.45 -2.54
C LEU A 95 -9.17 -1.51 -1.78
N LEU A 96 -8.52 -2.67 -1.75
CA LEU A 96 -7.25 -2.84 -1.05
C LEU A 96 -6.13 -2.00 -1.70
N ARG A 97 -6.09 -1.91 -3.03
CA ARG A 97 -5.17 -1.04 -3.78
C ARG A 97 -5.31 0.42 -3.33
N SER A 98 -6.56 0.92 -3.31
CA SER A 98 -6.87 2.29 -2.87
C SER A 98 -6.47 2.54 -1.41
N GLN A 99 -6.66 1.57 -0.51
CA GLN A 99 -6.20 1.70 0.88
C GLN A 99 -4.67 1.77 1.00
N VAL A 100 -3.95 0.97 0.20
CA VAL A 100 -2.48 0.99 0.18
C VAL A 100 -1.98 2.34 -0.33
N GLU A 101 -2.60 2.90 -1.37
CA GLU A 101 -2.26 4.22 -1.90
C GLU A 101 -2.53 5.33 -0.87
N HIS A 102 -3.79 5.51 -0.49
CA HIS A 102 -4.20 6.71 0.25
C HIS A 102 -3.93 6.65 1.76
N VAL A 103 -3.97 5.46 2.36
CA VAL A 103 -3.82 5.34 3.82
C VAL A 103 -2.37 5.06 4.19
N LEU A 104 -1.63 4.32 3.36
CA LEU A 104 -0.27 3.92 3.66
C LEU A 104 0.78 4.74 2.90
N ILE A 105 0.73 4.79 1.57
CA ILE A 105 1.75 5.45 0.74
C ILE A 105 1.73 6.96 0.96
N ASP A 106 0.56 7.60 0.93
CA ASP A 106 0.44 9.06 1.13
C ASP A 106 0.96 9.48 2.51
N ARG A 107 0.60 8.73 3.56
CA ARG A 107 1.09 8.98 4.93
C ARG A 107 2.60 8.82 5.05
N LEU A 108 3.16 7.75 4.46
CA LEU A 108 4.62 7.55 4.46
C LEU A 108 5.34 8.65 3.68
N THR A 109 4.75 9.13 2.60
CA THR A 109 5.29 10.22 1.77
C THR A 109 5.31 11.52 2.55
N GLN A 110 4.21 11.86 3.23
CA GLN A 110 4.14 13.03 4.10
C GLN A 110 5.18 12.96 5.21
N PHE A 111 5.26 11.84 5.92
CA PHE A 111 6.22 11.66 7.01
C PHE A 111 7.68 11.77 6.54
N LEU A 112 8.03 11.18 5.40
CA LEU A 112 9.39 11.20 4.85
C LEU A 112 9.79 12.56 4.27
N SER A 113 8.84 13.33 3.72
CA SER A 113 9.13 14.57 3.01
C SER A 113 8.97 15.83 3.86
N ILE A 114 8.09 15.81 4.85
CA ILE A 114 7.81 16.95 5.74
C ILE A 114 8.42 16.66 7.11
N ASP A 115 7.85 15.74 7.87
CA ASP A 115 8.16 15.57 9.30
C ASP A 115 9.64 15.22 9.55
N LEU A 116 10.20 14.29 8.77
CA LEU A 116 11.61 13.89 8.87
C LEU A 116 12.59 14.92 8.32
N GLN A 117 12.18 15.77 7.37
CA GLN A 117 13.03 16.84 6.85
C GLN A 117 13.06 18.01 7.82
N ASP A 118 11.91 18.41 8.35
CA ASP A 118 11.80 19.46 9.37
C ASP A 118 12.62 19.12 10.61
N ALA A 119 12.61 17.85 11.05
CA ALA A 119 13.45 17.38 12.15
C ALA A 119 14.96 17.50 11.86
N LYS A 120 15.40 17.50 10.60
CA LYS A 120 16.81 17.66 10.20
C LYS A 120 17.24 19.12 10.04
N VAL A 121 16.30 20.03 9.76
CA VAL A 121 16.60 21.46 9.50
C VAL A 121 16.84 22.26 10.80
N ILE A 122 16.57 21.69 11.98
CA ILE A 122 16.77 22.35 13.30
C ILE A 122 18.27 22.45 13.71
N HIS A 123 19.20 22.28 12.77
CA HIS A 123 20.64 22.53 12.97
C HIS A 123 21.20 23.55 11.95
N PRO A 124 21.39 24.82 12.34
CA PRO A 124 22.53 25.66 11.95
C PRO A 124 23.69 25.56 12.95
#